data_AF-A0A9P4HJ66-F1
#
_entry.id   AF-A0A9P4HJ66-F1
#
_cell.length_a   1.000
_cell.length_b   1.000
_cell.length_c   1.000
_cell.angle_alpha   90.00
_cell.angle_beta   90.00
_cell.angle_gamma   90.00
#
_symmetry.space_group_name_H-M   'P 1'
#
loop_
_entity.id
_entity.type
_entity.pdbx_description
1 polymer ?
#
loop_
_entity_poly.entity_id
_entity_poly.type
_entity_poly.pdbx_seq_one_letter_code
_entity_poly.pdbx_strand_id
1 'polypeptide(L)'
;MSEPQPGRLDMELELLVAMYPDQISYSPEARELKFTQEGATLQLRLPDTYPDSGWPDIIAAIDADKTDLRAKTKVAINDLNLSDGEEVLDTFMAAFQQVLEEHCAAQRSTSLNTPDSPSESKPSKTVIIWLHHLLATTKRKLAISTTAISGITKPGYPGIMIFSGPTAAVTEHVNTLKAENWQAFQVRYDDERLWIFAHGKGVKEVETMAEVVKHVDCESGKPGLQEQKEEFLQAVGIR
;
A
#
# COMPACT_ATOMS: atom_id res chain seq x y z
N MET A 1 1.88 -14.12 -34.54
CA MET A 1 1.03 -14.84 -33.58
C MET A 1 0.92 -13.92 -32.38
N SER A 2 -0.26 -13.34 -32.14
CA SER A 2 -0.46 -12.43 -31.02
C SER A 2 -0.51 -13.26 -29.75
N GLU A 3 0.39 -13.00 -28.81
CA GLU A 3 0.34 -13.61 -27.48
C GLU A 3 -1.02 -13.26 -26.84
N PRO A 4 -1.74 -14.22 -26.24
CA PRO A 4 -2.94 -13.91 -25.49
C PRO A 4 -2.55 -12.98 -24.34
N GLN A 5 -3.11 -11.77 -24.33
CA GLN A 5 -2.92 -10.89 -23.19
C GLN A 5 -3.45 -11.60 -21.94
N PRO A 6 -2.70 -11.62 -20.83
CA PRO A 6 -3.17 -12.21 -19.59
C PRO A 6 -4.49 -11.57 -19.20
N GLY A 7 -5.43 -12.37 -18.69
CA GLY A 7 -6.71 -11.86 -18.24
C GLY A 7 -6.49 -10.87 -17.09
N ARG A 8 -7.44 -9.93 -16.88
CA ARG A 8 -7.37 -8.98 -15.76
C ARG A 8 -7.15 -9.67 -14.41
N LEU A 9 -7.79 -10.82 -14.21
CA LEU A 9 -7.58 -11.66 -13.03
C LEU A 9 -6.14 -12.18 -12.91
N ASP A 10 -5.54 -12.63 -14.01
CA ASP A 10 -4.15 -13.14 -13.99
C ASP A 10 -3.18 -12.02 -13.61
N MET A 11 -3.40 -10.81 -14.12
CA MET A 11 -2.61 -9.63 -13.74
C MET A 11 -2.75 -9.30 -12.25
N GLU A 12 -3.98 -9.30 -11.73
CA GLU A 12 -4.24 -9.08 -10.31
C GLU A 12 -3.55 -10.15 -9.44
N LEU A 13 -3.64 -11.42 -9.82
CA LEU A 13 -3.00 -12.52 -9.10
C LEU A 13 -1.47 -12.42 -9.12
N GLU A 14 -0.86 -12.10 -10.26
CA GLU A 14 0.58 -11.90 -10.38
C GLU A 14 1.07 -10.79 -9.45
N LEU A 15 0.32 -9.68 -9.37
CA LEU A 15 0.65 -8.63 -8.41
C LEU A 15 0.52 -9.07 -6.97
N LEU A 16 -0.56 -9.77 -6.65
CA LEU A 16 -0.79 -10.22 -5.29
C LEU A 16 0.34 -11.13 -4.83
N VAL A 17 0.81 -12.03 -5.70
CA VAL A 17 1.99 -12.86 -5.44
C VAL A 17 3.25 -12.00 -5.25
N ALA A 18 3.42 -10.93 -6.02
CA ALA A 18 4.55 -10.01 -5.86
C ALA A 18 4.46 -9.17 -4.56
N MET A 19 3.26 -8.83 -4.10
CA MET A 19 3.03 -8.06 -2.87
C MET A 19 3.15 -8.90 -1.60
N TYR A 20 2.67 -10.14 -1.67
CA TYR A 20 2.57 -11.07 -0.55
C TYR A 20 3.26 -12.38 -0.92
N PRO A 21 4.59 -12.34 -1.15
CA PRO A 21 5.34 -13.54 -1.52
C PRO A 21 5.15 -14.59 -0.43
N ASP A 22 4.93 -15.84 -0.87
CA ASP A 22 4.71 -17.02 -0.02
C ASP A 22 3.49 -16.98 0.92
N GLN A 23 2.67 -15.93 0.85
CA GLN A 23 1.47 -15.76 1.68
C GLN A 23 0.18 -16.03 0.91
N ILE A 24 0.24 -16.07 -0.42
CA ILE A 24 -0.91 -16.24 -1.31
C ILE A 24 -0.85 -17.57 -2.05
N SER A 25 -1.98 -18.25 -2.11
CA SER A 25 -2.21 -19.46 -2.91
C SER A 25 -3.54 -19.33 -3.64
N TYR A 26 -3.53 -19.49 -4.95
CA TYR A 26 -4.74 -19.48 -5.77
C TYR A 26 -5.02 -20.87 -6.37
N SER A 27 -6.27 -21.32 -6.27
CA SER A 27 -6.76 -22.55 -6.90
C SER A 27 -7.70 -22.21 -8.06
N PRO A 28 -7.28 -22.40 -9.32
CA PRO A 28 -8.11 -22.08 -10.49
C PRO A 28 -9.33 -22.99 -10.59
N GLU A 29 -9.23 -24.25 -10.17
CA GLU A 29 -10.35 -25.22 -10.23
C GLU A 29 -11.50 -24.84 -9.29
N ALA A 30 -11.17 -24.32 -8.11
CA ALA A 30 -12.16 -23.87 -7.12
C ALA A 30 -12.49 -22.38 -7.25
N ARG A 31 -11.74 -21.62 -8.05
CA ARG A 31 -11.70 -20.16 -8.07
C ARG A 31 -11.52 -19.59 -6.65
N GLU A 32 -10.58 -20.16 -5.89
CA GLU A 32 -10.37 -19.79 -4.49
C GLU A 32 -8.99 -19.16 -4.29
N LEU A 33 -8.96 -18.02 -3.62
CA LEU A 33 -7.73 -17.37 -3.16
C LEU A 33 -7.60 -17.56 -1.65
N LYS A 34 -6.46 -18.07 -1.22
CA LYS A 34 -6.08 -18.19 0.18
C LYS A 34 -4.93 -17.23 0.47
N PHE A 35 -5.11 -16.41 1.49
CA PHE A 35 -4.10 -15.53 2.06
C PHE A 35 -3.78 -15.99 3.50
N THR A 36 -2.51 -16.04 3.87
CA THR A 36 -2.06 -16.47 5.20
C THR A 36 -0.97 -15.54 5.70
N GLN A 37 -1.13 -15.01 6.92
CA GLN A 37 -0.17 -14.11 7.55
C GLN A 37 -0.13 -14.38 9.05
N GLU A 38 1.06 -14.62 9.60
CA GLU A 38 1.29 -14.77 11.06
C GLU A 38 0.33 -15.76 11.76
N GLY A 39 -0.07 -16.83 11.07
CA GLY A 39 -1.01 -17.83 11.59
C GLY A 39 -2.49 -17.50 11.37
N ALA A 40 -2.83 -16.28 10.97
CA ALA A 40 -4.15 -15.89 10.50
C ALA A 40 -4.35 -16.32 9.03
N THR A 41 -5.60 -16.62 8.65
CA THR A 41 -5.97 -17.10 7.32
C THR A 41 -7.24 -16.42 6.82
N LEU A 42 -7.18 -15.91 5.59
CA LEU A 42 -8.33 -15.45 4.81
C LEU A 42 -8.49 -16.37 3.59
N GLN A 43 -9.72 -16.80 3.32
CA GLN A 43 -10.07 -17.60 2.15
C GLN A 43 -11.26 -16.96 1.44
N LEU A 44 -11.05 -16.67 0.15
CA LEU A 44 -12.00 -16.02 -0.74
C LEU A 44 -12.39 -16.98 -1.85
N ARG A 45 -13.66 -16.93 -2.28
CA ARG A 45 -14.14 -17.59 -3.49
C ARG A 45 -14.57 -16.54 -4.50
N LEU A 46 -14.03 -16.60 -5.70
CA LEU A 46 -14.27 -15.62 -6.76
C LEU A 46 -15.44 -16.10 -7.64
N PRO A 47 -16.45 -15.25 -7.89
CA PRO A 47 -17.52 -15.60 -8.82
C PRO A 47 -16.98 -15.72 -10.25
N ASP A 48 -17.69 -16.43 -11.12
CA ASP A 48 -17.27 -16.66 -12.50
C ASP A 48 -17.11 -15.37 -13.31
N THR A 49 -17.82 -14.33 -12.91
CA THR A 49 -17.86 -13.01 -13.53
C THR A 49 -16.78 -12.05 -13.03
N TYR A 50 -16.02 -12.41 -12.00
CA TYR A 50 -14.94 -11.57 -11.48
C TYR A 50 -13.74 -11.53 -12.45
N PRO A 51 -13.08 -10.37 -12.65
CA PRO A 51 -13.27 -9.07 -11.98
C PRO A 51 -14.28 -8.13 -12.68
N ASP A 52 -14.95 -8.58 -13.75
CA ASP A 52 -15.84 -7.71 -14.53
C ASP A 52 -17.15 -7.39 -13.79
N SER A 53 -17.69 -8.33 -13.02
CA SER A 53 -18.81 -8.09 -12.11
C SER A 53 -18.87 -9.13 -10.98
N GLY A 54 -19.48 -8.76 -9.85
CA GLY A 54 -19.59 -9.61 -8.68
C GLY A 54 -18.31 -9.62 -7.83
N TRP A 55 -18.49 -9.71 -6.50
CA TRP A 55 -17.38 -9.60 -5.55
C TRP A 55 -16.97 -10.97 -5.00
N PRO A 56 -15.72 -11.11 -4.52
CA PRO A 56 -15.29 -12.31 -3.82
C PRO A 56 -16.15 -12.60 -2.57
N ASP A 57 -16.48 -13.85 -2.36
CA ASP A 57 -17.14 -14.33 -1.14
C ASP A 57 -16.12 -14.74 -0.08
N ILE A 58 -16.27 -14.25 1.14
CA ILE A 58 -15.42 -14.68 2.26
C ILE A 58 -15.90 -16.04 2.78
N ILE A 59 -15.08 -17.08 2.53
CA ILE A 59 -15.31 -18.46 2.99
C ILE A 59 -14.78 -18.63 4.42
N ALA A 60 -13.56 -18.13 4.69
CA ALA A 60 -12.91 -18.17 5.99
C ALA A 60 -12.17 -16.86 6.25
N ALA A 61 -12.22 -16.37 7.50
CA ALA A 61 -11.39 -15.28 8.00
C ALA A 61 -11.12 -15.59 9.47
N ILE A 62 -9.91 -16.03 9.78
CA ILE A 62 -9.57 -16.65 11.07
C ILE A 62 -8.25 -16.05 11.55
N ASP A 63 -8.16 -15.67 12.82
CA ASP A 63 -6.89 -15.20 13.42
C ASP A 63 -5.97 -16.37 13.85
N ALA A 64 -4.81 -16.04 14.43
CA ALA A 64 -3.86 -17.02 14.94
C ALA A 64 -4.42 -17.89 16.09
N ASP A 65 -5.38 -17.36 16.85
CA ASP A 65 -6.06 -18.04 17.98
C ASP A 65 -7.27 -18.87 17.52
N LYS A 66 -7.51 -18.97 16.21
CA LYS A 66 -8.65 -19.65 15.58
C LYS A 66 -10.00 -18.98 15.83
N THR A 67 -10.02 -17.70 16.17
CA THR A 67 -11.23 -16.87 16.28
C THR A 67 -11.77 -16.56 14.89
N ASP A 68 -13.08 -16.73 14.70
CA ASP A 68 -13.75 -16.38 13.45
C ASP A 68 -13.99 -14.85 13.36
N LEU A 69 -13.38 -14.23 12.35
CA LEU A 69 -13.44 -12.80 12.07
C LEU A 69 -14.30 -12.45 10.85
N ARG A 70 -14.95 -13.43 10.21
CA ARG A 70 -15.70 -13.22 8.95
C ARG A 70 -16.72 -12.12 9.02
N ALA A 71 -17.49 -12.05 10.10
CA ALA A 71 -18.52 -11.03 10.26
C ALA A 71 -17.91 -9.61 10.29
N LYS A 72 -16.80 -9.43 11.02
CA LYS A 72 -16.10 -8.15 11.11
C LYS A 72 -15.46 -7.76 9.78
N THR A 73 -14.79 -8.71 9.12
CA THR A 73 -14.19 -8.47 7.80
C THR A 73 -15.24 -8.11 6.75
N LYS A 74 -16.42 -8.76 6.77
CA LYS A 74 -17.53 -8.39 5.88
C LYS A 74 -18.05 -6.98 6.13
N VAL A 75 -18.16 -6.56 7.39
CA VAL A 75 -18.56 -5.19 7.73
C VAL A 75 -17.51 -4.21 7.20
N ALA A 76 -16.22 -4.44 7.49
CA ALA A 76 -15.13 -3.59 7.03
C ALA A 76 -15.12 -3.42 5.50
N ILE A 77 -15.37 -4.50 4.74
CA ILE A 77 -15.43 -4.44 3.27
C ILE A 77 -16.65 -3.66 2.77
N ASN A 78 -17.83 -3.85 3.38
CA ASN A 78 -19.03 -3.11 3.00
C ASN A 78 -18.87 -1.60 3.22
N ASP A 79 -18.10 -1.19 4.23
CA ASP A 79 -17.83 0.22 4.53
C ASP A 79 -16.92 0.90 3.48
N LEU A 80 -16.21 0.12 2.66
CA LEU A 80 -15.28 0.63 1.64
C LEU A 80 -15.97 1.08 0.34
N ASN A 81 -17.29 0.93 0.21
CA ASN A 81 -18.09 1.38 -0.95
C ASN A 81 -17.46 1.02 -2.31
N LEU A 82 -17.08 -0.25 -2.48
CA LEU A 82 -16.44 -0.75 -3.70
C LEU A 82 -17.37 -0.66 -4.90
N SER A 83 -16.80 -0.43 -6.08
CA SER A 83 -17.56 -0.37 -7.34
C SER A 83 -17.44 -1.67 -8.12
N ASP A 84 -18.49 -2.02 -8.85
CA ASP A 84 -18.44 -3.17 -9.76
C ASP A 84 -17.43 -2.94 -10.90
N GLY A 85 -16.76 -4.01 -11.30
CA GLY A 85 -15.74 -3.98 -12.35
C GLY A 85 -14.32 -3.65 -11.84
N GLU A 86 -14.15 -3.44 -10.54
CA GLU A 86 -12.85 -3.22 -9.91
C GLU A 86 -12.20 -4.52 -9.42
N GLU A 87 -10.87 -4.56 -9.50
CA GLU A 87 -10.02 -5.58 -8.89
C GLU A 87 -9.91 -5.28 -7.38
N VAL A 88 -10.45 -6.15 -6.53
CA VAL A 88 -10.66 -5.90 -5.10
C VAL A 88 -10.06 -6.98 -4.20
N LEU A 89 -9.31 -7.95 -4.71
CA LEU A 89 -8.74 -9.01 -3.87
C LEU A 89 -7.77 -8.45 -2.83
N ASP A 90 -6.98 -7.43 -3.19
CA ASP A 90 -6.13 -6.72 -2.23
C ASP A 90 -6.96 -6.04 -1.14
N THR A 91 -8.12 -5.48 -1.50
CA THR A 91 -8.99 -4.78 -0.56
C THR A 91 -9.44 -5.71 0.54
N PHE A 92 -9.83 -6.92 0.14
CA PHE A 92 -10.29 -7.95 1.07
C PHE A 92 -9.17 -8.36 2.01
N MET A 93 -7.93 -8.46 1.51
CA MET A 93 -6.76 -8.74 2.34
C MET A 93 -6.44 -7.58 3.29
N ALA A 94 -6.43 -6.34 2.81
CA ALA A 94 -6.18 -5.15 3.63
C ALA A 94 -7.25 -4.95 4.72
N ALA A 95 -8.53 -5.12 4.36
CA ALA A 95 -9.63 -5.07 5.32
C ALA A 95 -9.51 -6.17 6.38
N PHE A 96 -9.08 -7.38 5.98
CA PHE A 96 -8.80 -8.46 6.93
C PHE A 96 -7.63 -8.12 7.85
N GLN A 97 -6.53 -7.57 7.32
CA GLN A 97 -5.38 -7.13 8.11
C GLN A 97 -5.74 -6.05 9.12
N GLN A 98 -6.53 -5.04 8.72
CA GLN A 98 -7.02 -4.02 9.63
C GLN A 98 -7.87 -4.63 10.75
N VAL A 99 -8.77 -5.56 10.43
CA VAL A 99 -9.57 -6.26 11.45
C VAL A 99 -8.69 -7.07 12.39
N LEU A 100 -7.60 -7.68 11.92
CA LEU A 100 -6.63 -8.37 12.77
C LEU A 100 -5.91 -7.41 13.72
N GLU A 101 -5.45 -6.26 13.22
CA GLU A 101 -4.81 -5.23 14.03
C GLU A 101 -5.75 -4.69 15.10
N GLU A 102 -6.99 -4.34 14.74
CA GLU A 102 -8.01 -3.87 15.67
C GLU A 102 -8.38 -4.95 16.69
N HIS A 103 -8.45 -6.22 16.28
CA HIS A 103 -8.75 -7.32 17.19
C HIS A 103 -7.62 -7.55 18.21
N CYS A 104 -6.36 -7.51 17.76
CA CYS A 104 -5.20 -7.64 18.63
C CYS A 104 -5.02 -6.43 19.55
N ALA A 105 -5.28 -5.22 19.04
CA ALA A 105 -5.25 -3.98 19.82
C ALA A 105 -6.36 -3.95 20.89
N ALA A 106 -7.57 -4.40 20.55
CA ALA A 106 -8.67 -4.52 21.52
C ALA A 106 -8.38 -5.55 22.62
N GLN A 107 -7.59 -6.59 22.33
CA GLN A 107 -7.12 -7.55 23.34
C GLN A 107 -5.98 -7.00 24.21
N ARG A 108 -5.17 -6.06 23.72
CA ARG A 108 -4.00 -5.51 24.42
C ARG A 108 -4.23 -4.20 25.17
N SER A 109 -5.37 -3.52 24.97
CA SER A 109 -5.52 -2.13 25.43
C SER A 109 -6.32 -1.98 26.73
N THR A 110 -5.62 -2.15 27.85
CA THR A 110 -5.69 -1.20 28.99
C THR A 110 -4.34 -0.51 29.11
N SER A 111 -4.21 0.72 28.59
CA SER A 111 -3.45 1.86 29.18
C SER A 111 -3.16 2.99 28.18
N LEU A 112 -3.94 4.08 28.32
CA LEU A 112 -3.60 5.51 28.44
C LEU A 112 -2.49 6.22 27.61
N ASN A 113 -2.97 7.26 26.90
CA ASN A 113 -2.63 8.70 26.96
C ASN A 113 -1.41 9.33 26.24
N THR A 114 -1.76 10.16 25.24
CA THR A 114 -1.54 11.64 25.04
C THR A 114 -0.16 12.33 25.26
N PRO A 115 0.06 13.49 24.59
CA PRO A 115 1.36 13.97 24.09
C PRO A 115 1.96 15.15 24.90
N ASP A 116 3.23 15.50 24.65
CA ASP A 116 3.70 16.89 24.85
C ASP A 116 4.96 17.29 24.04
N SER A 117 5.14 18.60 23.89
CA SER A 117 5.93 19.42 22.95
C SER A 117 7.39 19.76 23.42
N PRO A 118 8.08 20.83 22.95
CA PRO A 118 8.77 20.96 21.65
C PRO A 118 10.27 21.40 21.74
N SER A 119 10.90 21.42 20.55
CA SER A 119 12.08 22.20 20.11
C SER A 119 13.48 21.61 20.26
N GLU A 120 13.93 20.97 19.18
CA GLU A 120 15.27 21.07 18.58
C GLU A 120 15.16 20.46 17.17
N SER A 121 15.88 21.03 16.17
CA SER A 121 15.83 20.72 14.72
C SER A 121 14.68 19.82 14.27
N LYS A 122 13.61 20.40 13.67
CA LYS A 122 12.40 19.66 13.27
C LYS A 122 12.77 18.28 12.73
N PRO A 123 12.39 17.18 13.41
CA PRO A 123 12.72 15.85 12.93
C PRO A 123 12.20 15.74 11.50
N SER A 124 13.00 15.13 10.64
CA SER A 124 12.64 14.88 9.25
C SER A 124 12.41 13.40 9.08
N LYS A 125 11.57 13.04 8.11
CA LYS A 125 11.19 11.65 7.86
C LYS A 125 11.00 11.45 6.37
N THR A 126 11.28 10.25 5.92
CA THR A 126 10.95 9.77 4.58
C THR A 126 10.07 8.54 4.65
N VAL A 127 9.06 8.51 3.80
CA VAL A 127 8.12 7.39 3.67
C VAL A 127 8.03 6.99 2.22
N ILE A 128 8.13 5.69 1.93
CA ILE A 128 7.78 5.10 0.63
C ILE A 128 6.48 4.35 0.78
N ILE A 129 5.49 4.73 -0.01
CA ILE A 129 4.19 4.08 -0.10
C ILE A 129 4.06 3.41 -1.45
N TRP A 130 3.61 2.17 -1.40
CA TRP A 130 3.24 1.36 -2.54
C TRP A 130 1.71 1.25 -2.57
N LEU A 131 1.12 1.27 -3.77
CA LEU A 131 -0.31 1.19 -4.03
C LEU A 131 -0.56 0.22 -5.19
N HIS A 132 -1.73 -0.44 -5.20
CA HIS A 132 -2.14 -1.31 -6.30
C HIS A 132 -2.25 -0.50 -7.60
N HIS A 133 -2.99 0.61 -7.55
CA HIS A 133 -3.07 1.55 -8.65
C HIS A 133 -3.23 2.99 -8.15
N LEU A 134 -2.51 3.90 -8.79
CA LEU A 134 -2.73 5.34 -8.66
C LEU A 134 -3.23 5.90 -9.99
N LEU A 135 -4.36 5.38 -10.50
CA LEU A 135 -4.95 5.80 -11.78
C LEU A 135 -5.99 6.92 -11.63
N ALA A 136 -6.78 6.88 -10.56
CA ALA A 136 -7.84 7.85 -10.32
C ALA A 136 -7.28 9.27 -10.17
N THR A 137 -7.80 10.21 -10.97
CA THR A 137 -7.34 11.60 -11.02
C THR A 137 -7.51 12.33 -9.69
N THR A 138 -8.56 12.01 -8.92
CA THR A 138 -8.77 12.54 -7.57
C THR A 138 -7.64 12.11 -6.61
N LYS A 139 -7.24 10.83 -6.67
CA LYS A 139 -6.13 10.30 -5.85
C LYS A 139 -4.80 10.98 -6.21
N ARG A 140 -4.52 11.10 -7.51
CA ARG A 140 -3.32 11.78 -8.02
C ARG A 140 -3.23 13.23 -7.56
N LYS A 141 -4.32 13.98 -7.67
CA LYS A 141 -4.40 15.39 -7.22
C LYS A 141 -4.18 15.52 -5.72
N LEU A 142 -4.76 14.63 -4.91
CA LEU A 142 -4.57 14.66 -3.47
C LEU A 142 -3.12 14.36 -3.09
N ALA A 143 -2.49 13.36 -3.74
CA ALA A 143 -1.11 12.97 -3.47
C ALA A 143 -0.09 14.11 -3.68
N ILE A 144 -0.34 14.99 -4.65
CA ILE A 144 0.54 16.14 -4.98
C ILE A 144 0.12 17.47 -4.33
N SER A 145 -0.97 17.48 -3.54
CA SER A 145 -1.61 18.72 -3.08
C SER A 145 -0.77 19.54 -2.08
N THR A 146 0.19 18.90 -1.41
CA THR A 146 1.01 19.54 -0.37
C THR A 146 2.30 20.12 -0.94
N THR A 147 2.62 21.34 -0.52
CA THR A 147 3.91 22.01 -0.80
C THR A 147 4.85 22.02 0.41
N ALA A 148 4.41 21.47 1.55
CA ALA A 148 5.17 21.47 2.80
C ALA A 148 6.24 20.38 2.85
N ILE A 149 6.11 19.36 2.00
CA ILE A 149 7.03 18.24 1.85
C ILE A 149 7.52 18.17 0.39
N SER A 150 8.58 17.39 0.18
CA SER A 150 9.09 17.08 -1.16
C SER A 150 8.82 15.61 -1.46
N GLY A 151 8.67 15.24 -2.71
CA GLY A 151 8.31 13.87 -3.01
C GLY A 151 8.15 13.55 -4.47
N ILE A 152 7.90 12.27 -4.74
CA ILE A 152 7.66 11.75 -6.08
C ILE A 152 6.39 10.92 -6.03
N THR A 153 5.49 11.13 -6.98
CA THR A 153 4.37 10.22 -7.22
C THR A 153 4.53 9.61 -8.60
N LYS A 154 4.42 8.28 -8.69
CA LYS A 154 4.35 7.54 -9.95
C LYS A 154 2.96 6.92 -10.07
N PRO A 155 2.05 7.55 -10.85
CA PRO A 155 0.78 6.96 -11.21
C PRO A 155 0.94 5.64 -11.98
N GLY A 156 -0.13 4.87 -12.06
CA GLY A 156 -0.16 3.63 -12.82
C GLY A 156 0.01 2.38 -11.97
N TYR A 157 0.72 1.40 -12.53
CA TYR A 157 0.85 0.05 -11.99
C TYR A 157 2.32 -0.33 -11.75
N PRO A 158 2.71 -0.65 -10.50
CA PRO A 158 2.04 -0.22 -9.28
C PRO A 158 2.09 1.31 -9.11
N GLY A 159 1.21 1.84 -8.26
CA GLY A 159 1.31 3.23 -7.80
C GLY A 159 2.41 3.37 -6.76
N ILE A 160 3.28 4.37 -6.89
CA ILE A 160 4.38 4.58 -5.94
C ILE A 160 4.36 6.04 -5.48
N MET A 161 4.54 6.26 -4.19
CA MET A 161 4.69 7.60 -3.64
C MET A 161 5.88 7.62 -2.69
N ILE A 162 6.73 8.64 -2.82
CA ILE A 162 7.84 8.89 -1.91
C ILE A 162 7.63 10.28 -1.35
N PHE A 163 7.64 10.40 -0.03
CA PHE A 163 7.45 11.67 0.67
C PHE A 163 8.59 11.88 1.63
N SER A 164 9.21 13.06 1.59
CA SER A 164 10.29 13.44 2.50
C SER A 164 10.17 14.89 2.94
N GLY A 165 10.40 15.15 4.23
CA GLY A 165 10.29 16.48 4.79
C GLY A 165 10.17 16.46 6.32
N PRO A 166 9.67 17.55 6.93
CA PRO A 166 9.42 17.59 8.37
C PRO A 166 8.45 16.47 8.78
N THR A 167 8.79 15.70 9.82
CA THR A 167 8.04 14.53 10.29
C THR A 167 6.57 14.84 10.50
N ALA A 168 6.23 15.97 11.10
CA ALA A 168 4.84 16.37 11.30
C ALA A 168 4.07 16.52 9.98
N ALA A 169 4.67 17.16 8.97
CA ALA A 169 4.04 17.40 7.68
C ALA A 169 3.94 16.12 6.84
N VAL A 170 4.95 15.24 6.90
CA VAL A 170 4.91 13.94 6.24
C VAL A 170 3.84 13.06 6.88
N THR A 171 3.81 12.95 8.21
CA THR A 171 2.81 12.15 8.94
C THR A 171 1.40 12.66 8.71
N GLU A 172 1.18 13.97 8.75
CA GLU A 172 -0.13 14.58 8.46
C GLU A 172 -0.58 14.22 7.04
N HIS A 173 0.28 14.42 6.04
CA HIS A 173 -0.05 14.09 4.65
C HIS A 173 -0.35 12.61 4.47
N VAL A 174 0.48 11.72 5.01
CA VAL A 174 0.26 10.27 4.95
C VAL A 174 -1.05 9.89 5.64
N ASN A 175 -1.39 10.50 6.77
CA ASN A 175 -2.66 10.25 7.45
C ASN A 175 -3.86 10.72 6.60
N THR A 176 -3.77 11.87 5.93
CA THR A 176 -4.80 12.32 4.98
C THR A 176 -4.97 11.32 3.85
N LEU A 177 -3.89 10.80 3.27
CA LEU A 177 -3.98 9.80 2.20
C LEU A 177 -4.52 8.44 2.69
N LYS A 178 -4.13 8.03 3.90
CA LYS A 178 -4.65 6.80 4.54
C LYS A 178 -6.16 6.89 4.80
N ALA A 179 -6.65 8.06 5.20
CA ALA A 179 -8.07 8.28 5.48
C ALA A 179 -8.98 8.06 4.26
N GLU A 180 -8.42 8.12 3.05
CA GLU A 180 -9.15 7.85 1.82
C GLU A 180 -9.29 6.35 1.50
N ASN A 181 -8.74 5.46 2.35
CA ASN A 181 -8.83 4.00 2.24
C ASN A 181 -8.46 3.47 0.84
N TRP A 182 -7.34 3.96 0.28
CA TRP A 182 -6.91 3.54 -1.04
C TRP A 182 -6.42 2.08 -1.06
N GLN A 183 -6.76 1.39 -2.15
CA GLN A 183 -6.36 0.02 -2.45
C GLN A 183 -4.85 -0.22 -2.28
N ALA A 184 -4.51 -1.26 -1.52
CA ALA A 184 -3.17 -1.67 -1.16
C ALA A 184 -2.24 -0.55 -0.68
N PHE A 185 -2.71 0.38 0.16
CA PHE A 185 -1.86 1.42 0.77
C PHE A 185 -0.84 0.80 1.73
N GLN A 186 0.35 0.47 1.22
CA GLN A 186 1.43 -0.15 1.98
C GLN A 186 2.58 0.82 2.20
N VAL A 187 2.88 1.12 3.46
CA VAL A 187 4.13 1.81 3.82
C VAL A 187 5.26 0.78 3.81
N ARG A 188 6.16 0.87 2.83
CA ARG A 188 7.27 -0.07 2.65
C ARG A 188 8.62 0.45 3.14
N TYR A 189 8.72 1.75 3.38
CA TYR A 189 9.86 2.39 4.02
C TYR A 189 9.36 3.50 4.92
N ASP A 190 9.93 3.58 6.10
CA ASP A 190 9.65 4.60 7.11
C ASP A 190 10.93 4.81 7.93
N ASP A 191 11.63 5.91 7.69
CA ASP A 191 12.84 6.27 8.43
C ASP A 191 12.92 7.78 8.70
N GLU A 192 13.60 8.17 9.77
CA GLU A 192 13.79 9.55 10.22
C GLU A 192 14.91 10.29 9.43
N ARG A 193 15.12 9.89 8.18
CA ARG A 193 16.11 10.49 7.27
C ARG A 193 15.41 11.45 6.31
N LEU A 194 16.07 12.57 6.00
CA LEU A 194 15.63 13.50 4.96
C LEU A 194 16.23 13.09 3.61
N TRP A 195 15.39 12.71 2.66
CA TRP A 195 15.78 12.48 1.28
C TRP A 195 15.72 13.79 0.48
N ILE A 196 16.66 13.95 -0.44
CA ILE A 196 16.77 15.13 -1.30
C ILE A 196 16.56 14.69 -2.73
N PHE A 197 15.51 15.21 -3.38
CA PHE A 197 15.17 14.85 -4.74
C PHE A 197 15.77 15.84 -5.75
N ALA A 198 16.04 15.36 -6.97
CA ALA A 198 16.65 16.19 -8.02
C ALA A 198 15.81 17.40 -8.44
N HIS A 199 14.49 17.34 -8.21
CA HIS A 199 13.58 18.44 -8.51
C HIS A 199 13.46 19.47 -7.37
N GLY A 200 14.11 19.24 -6.22
CA GLY A 200 14.07 20.13 -5.07
C GLY A 200 12.80 19.98 -4.23
N LYS A 201 12.01 21.05 -4.13
CA LYS A 201 10.83 21.12 -3.25
C LYS A 201 9.53 20.78 -3.98
N GLY A 202 8.55 20.29 -3.21
CA GLY A 202 7.23 19.92 -3.70
C GLY A 202 7.16 18.46 -4.14
N VAL A 203 5.94 17.99 -4.41
CA VAL A 203 5.72 16.62 -4.87
C VAL A 203 5.60 16.63 -6.40
N LYS A 204 6.46 15.87 -7.07
CA LYS A 204 6.49 15.77 -8.53
C LYS A 204 5.92 14.44 -9.01
N GLU A 205 5.02 14.51 -9.99
CA GLU A 205 4.53 13.32 -10.68
C GLU A 205 5.51 12.89 -11.79
N VAL A 206 5.76 11.58 -11.91
CA VAL A 206 6.62 10.96 -12.92
C VAL A 206 5.92 9.76 -13.54
N GLU A 207 6.26 9.42 -14.78
CA GLU A 207 5.53 8.39 -15.54
C GLU A 207 6.18 7.01 -15.39
N THR A 208 7.50 6.96 -15.21
CA THR A 208 8.26 5.70 -15.25
C THR A 208 9.06 5.43 -13.98
N MET A 209 9.36 4.16 -13.71
CA MET A 209 10.24 3.78 -12.60
C MET A 209 11.66 4.33 -12.78
N ALA A 210 12.14 4.37 -14.02
CA ALA A 210 13.46 4.93 -14.34
C ALA A 210 13.56 6.41 -13.96
N GLU A 211 12.47 7.17 -14.12
CA GLU A 211 12.41 8.56 -13.66
C GLU A 211 12.39 8.68 -12.15
N VAL A 212 11.69 7.80 -11.42
CA VAL A 212 11.74 7.76 -9.95
C VAL A 212 13.18 7.55 -9.50
N VAL A 213 13.85 6.53 -10.04
CA VAL A 213 15.25 6.21 -9.71
C VAL A 213 16.15 7.39 -10.03
N LYS A 214 16.01 8.03 -11.19
CA LYS A 214 16.80 9.21 -11.55
C LYS A 214 16.60 10.40 -10.60
N HIS A 215 15.40 10.55 -10.05
CA HIS A 215 15.09 11.63 -9.11
C HIS A 215 15.58 11.37 -7.69
N VAL A 216 15.69 10.10 -7.27
CA VAL A 216 16.29 9.66 -6.00
C VAL A 216 17.83 9.61 -6.11
N ASP A 217 18.36 9.19 -7.26
CA ASP A 217 19.78 9.14 -7.60
C ASP A 217 20.26 10.51 -8.08
N CYS A 218 20.32 11.50 -7.18
CA CYS A 218 20.94 12.79 -7.51
C CYS A 218 22.44 12.62 -7.74
N GLU A 219 22.91 12.83 -8.98
CA GLU A 219 24.33 12.85 -9.40
C GLU A 219 25.13 14.04 -8.79
N SER A 220 25.03 14.27 -7.49
CA SER A 220 25.75 15.33 -6.78
C SER A 220 26.68 14.76 -5.74
N GLY A 221 27.62 13.89 -6.16
CA GLY A 221 28.92 13.63 -5.51
C GLY A 221 28.99 13.47 -3.98
N LYS A 222 27.88 13.14 -3.31
CA LYS A 222 27.77 13.09 -1.86
C LYS A 222 27.57 11.62 -1.43
N PRO A 223 28.39 11.11 -0.50
CA PRO A 223 28.52 9.67 -0.22
C PRO A 223 27.30 8.99 0.44
N GLY A 224 26.22 9.72 0.77
CA GLY A 224 24.99 9.15 1.38
C GLY A 224 23.81 8.96 0.43
N LEU A 225 23.96 9.26 -0.87
CA LEU A 225 22.84 9.21 -1.84
C LEU A 225 22.74 7.89 -2.62
N GLN A 226 23.84 7.16 -2.73
CA GLN A 226 23.81 5.81 -3.31
C GLN A 226 22.93 4.86 -2.47
N GLU A 227 22.91 5.08 -1.15
CA GLU A 227 22.09 4.35 -0.18
C GLU A 227 20.59 4.58 -0.41
N GLN A 228 20.15 5.80 -0.78
CA GLN A 228 18.73 6.10 -1.04
C GLN A 228 18.16 5.30 -2.22
N LYS A 229 18.97 5.11 -3.27
CA LYS A 229 18.57 4.31 -4.43
C LYS A 229 18.43 2.84 -4.06
N GLU A 230 19.39 2.29 -3.30
CA GLU A 230 19.36 0.90 -2.86
C GLU A 230 18.18 0.65 -1.90
N GLU A 231 17.97 1.53 -0.92
CA GLU A 231 16.82 1.50 -0.01
C GLU A 231 15.49 1.61 -0.77
N PHE A 232 15.41 2.48 -1.79
CA PHE A 232 14.24 2.60 -2.64
C PHE A 232 13.96 1.29 -3.39
N LEU A 233 14.96 0.74 -4.08
CA LEU A 233 14.82 -0.49 -4.87
C LEU A 233 14.41 -1.67 -3.97
N GLN A 234 15.01 -1.78 -2.78
CA GLN A 234 14.63 -2.77 -1.78
C GLN A 234 13.19 -2.57 -1.33
N ALA A 235 12.77 -1.34 -1.02
CA ALA A 235 11.41 -1.04 -0.59
C ALA A 235 10.36 -1.35 -1.67
N VAL A 236 10.68 -1.15 -2.96
CA VAL A 236 9.76 -1.49 -4.05
C VAL A 236 9.86 -2.94 -4.52
N GLY A 237 10.75 -3.74 -3.94
CA GLY A 237 10.91 -5.18 -4.24
C GLY A 237 11.64 -5.49 -5.55
N ILE A 238 12.40 -4.53 -6.09
CA ILE A 238 13.17 -4.70 -7.33
C ILE A 238 14.61 -5.04 -6.93
N ARG A 239 15.08 -6.25 -7.27
CA ARG A 239 16.48 -6.69 -7.10
C ARG A 239 17.28 -6.49 -8.38
#